data_AF-A0A0R0LQK9-F1
#
_entry.id   AF-A0A0R0LQK9-F1
#
_cell.length_a   1.000
_cell.length_b   1.000
_cell.length_c   1.000
_cell.angle_alpha   90.00
_cell.angle_beta   90.00
_cell.angle_gamma   90.00
#
_symmetry.space_group_name_H-M   'P 1'
#
loop_
_entity.id
_entity.type
_entity.pdbx_description
1 polymer ?
#
loop_
_entity_poly.entity_id
_entity_poly.type
_entity_poly.pdbx_seq_one_letter_code
_entity_poly.pdbx_strand_id
1 'polypeptide(L)'
;MARLSINKIEQKVKSSKEKDDLSDWNSHKILHRSKIVNFDYLLKNELIKPIENSNFFYAVDDLEEKYYKLKYEQYIKENKNISIESEINTFINKLNKYNELKDCAEALIGKIAEIRGCSIKEIREEMGVPE
;
A
#
# COMPACT_ATOMS: atom_id res chain seq x y z
N MET A 1 -14.61 17.11 12.32
CA MET A 1 -14.10 15.75 12.64
C MET A 1 -13.38 15.06 11.48
N ALA A 2 -13.66 15.37 10.21
CA ALA A 2 -13.00 14.73 9.05
C ALA A 2 -11.47 14.95 8.93
N ARG A 3 -10.94 16.11 9.35
CA ARG A 3 -9.48 16.41 9.29
C ARG A 3 -8.62 15.54 10.22
N LEU A 4 -9.18 15.10 11.35
CA LEU A 4 -8.46 14.25 12.30
C LEU A 4 -8.30 12.81 11.79
N SER A 5 -9.27 12.33 11.01
CA SER A 5 -9.22 11.01 10.38
C SER A 5 -8.21 10.96 9.23
N ILE A 6 -8.11 12.03 8.42
CA ILE A 6 -7.11 12.13 7.33
C ILE A 6 -5.69 12.13 7.89
N ASN A 7 -5.41 12.90 8.95
CA ASN A 7 -4.09 12.92 9.59
C ASN A 7 -3.69 11.55 10.19
N LYS A 8 -4.65 10.77 10.70
CA LYS A 8 -4.39 9.40 11.17
C LYS A 8 -4.09 8.44 10.02
N ILE A 9 -4.72 8.62 8.85
CA ILE A 9 -4.41 7.85 7.64
C ILE A 9 -3.02 8.22 7.13
N GLU A 10 -2.68 9.52 7.04
CA GLU A 10 -1.34 9.98 6.63
C GLU A 10 -0.22 9.49 7.56
N GLN A 11 -0.47 9.44 8.88
CA GLN A 11 0.49 8.91 9.85
C GLN A 11 0.64 7.38 9.77
N LYS A 12 -0.43 6.65 9.42
CA LYS A 12 -0.36 5.19 9.26
C LYS A 12 0.30 4.79 7.94
N VAL A 13 0.11 5.57 6.87
CA VAL A 13 0.82 5.43 5.59
C VAL A 13 2.33 5.71 5.76
N LYS A 14 2.72 6.67 6.62
CA LYS A 14 4.13 6.88 6.97
C LYS A 14 4.75 5.78 7.85
N SER A 15 3.94 4.91 8.45
CA SER A 15 4.39 3.86 9.39
C SER A 15 4.48 2.48 8.77
N SER A 16 3.90 2.23 7.60
CA SER A 16 4.26 1.09 6.78
C SER A 16 5.59 1.42 6.11
N LYS A 17 6.70 0.98 6.73
CA LYS A 17 7.95 0.77 6.00
C LYS A 17 7.68 -0.29 4.94
N GLU A 18 7.05 0.11 3.84
CA GLU A 18 7.28 -0.55 2.56
C GLU A 18 8.78 -0.51 2.35
N LYS A 19 9.37 -1.65 2.02
CA LYS A 19 10.75 -1.65 1.53
C LYS A 19 10.73 -0.73 0.32
N ASP A 20 11.35 0.45 0.43
CA ASP A 20 11.46 1.35 -0.71
C ASP A 20 12.03 0.55 -1.88
N ASP A 21 11.23 0.48 -2.95
CA ASP A 21 11.56 -0.24 -4.18
C ASP A 21 12.71 0.44 -4.92
N LEU A 22 13.03 1.67 -4.52
CA LEU A 22 14.11 2.49 -5.02
C LEU A 22 15.10 2.77 -3.89
N SER A 23 16.39 2.77 -4.22
CA SER A 23 17.43 3.21 -3.30
C SER A 23 17.37 4.72 -3.07
N ASP A 24 18.12 5.24 -2.10
CA ASP A 24 18.21 6.67 -1.80
C ASP A 24 19.00 7.44 -2.89
N TRP A 25 18.41 7.49 -4.09
CA TRP A 25 18.90 8.18 -5.28
C TRP A 25 18.73 9.71 -5.16
N ASN A 26 17.86 10.16 -4.26
CA ASN A 26 17.64 11.58 -3.96
C ASN A 26 18.84 12.20 -3.22
N SER A 27 19.45 11.45 -2.29
CA SER A 27 20.65 11.89 -1.58
C SER A 27 21.94 11.62 -2.37
N HIS A 28 21.94 10.61 -3.25
CA HIS A 28 23.13 10.20 -4.00
C HIS A 28 22.80 9.87 -5.45
N LYS A 29 23.20 10.74 -6.40
CA LYS A 29 23.01 10.52 -7.85
C LYS A 29 23.78 9.31 -8.40
N ILE A 30 24.81 8.85 -7.67
CA ILE A 30 25.65 7.72 -8.04
C ILE A 30 25.65 6.73 -6.87
N LEU A 31 25.32 5.47 -7.14
CA LEU A 31 25.31 4.40 -6.16
C LEU A 31 26.18 3.23 -6.61
N HIS A 32 26.83 2.60 -5.63
CA HIS A 32 27.51 1.33 -5.84
C HIS A 32 26.49 0.20 -6.02
N ARG A 33 26.77 -0.79 -6.87
CA ARG A 33 25.88 -1.94 -7.15
C ARG A 33 25.22 -2.55 -5.91
N SER A 34 25.98 -2.75 -4.84
CA SER A 34 25.50 -3.37 -3.59
C SER A 34 24.46 -2.55 -2.82
N LYS A 35 24.34 -1.25 -3.13
CA LYS A 35 23.38 -0.33 -2.51
C LYS A 35 22.12 -0.16 -3.36
N ILE A 36 22.08 -0.75 -4.55
CA ILE A 36 20.97 -0.61 -5.49
C ILE A 36 19.95 -1.72 -5.24
N VAL A 37 18.77 -1.32 -4.78
CA VAL A 37 17.57 -2.14 -4.67
C VAL A 37 16.99 -2.35 -6.07
N ASN A 38 16.47 -3.55 -6.35
CA ASN A 38 15.87 -3.90 -7.64
C ASN A 38 16.81 -3.69 -8.86
N PHE A 39 18.12 -3.90 -8.66
CA PHE A 39 19.17 -3.66 -9.66
C PHE A 39 18.86 -4.27 -11.04
N ASP A 40 18.50 -5.55 -11.10
CA ASP A 40 18.25 -6.24 -12.38
C ASP A 40 17.07 -5.63 -13.13
N TYR A 41 16.03 -5.21 -12.41
CA TYR A 41 14.86 -4.53 -13.00
C TYR A 41 15.23 -3.14 -13.52
N LEU A 42 15.97 -2.36 -12.73
CA LEU A 42 16.39 -1.01 -13.11
C LEU A 42 17.33 -1.05 -14.32
N LEU A 43 18.27 -2.00 -14.35
CA LEU A 43 19.20 -2.17 -15.46
C LEU A 43 18.49 -2.62 -16.74
N LYS A 44 17.60 -3.62 -16.64
CA LYS A 44 16.84 -4.16 -17.78
C LYS A 44 15.98 -3.10 -18.46
N ASN A 45 15.44 -2.16 -17.69
CA ASN A 45 14.59 -1.07 -18.19
C ASN A 45 15.36 0.23 -18.44
N GLU A 46 16.70 0.18 -18.47
CA GLU A 46 17.59 1.32 -18.76
C GLU A 46 17.42 2.53 -17.82
N LEU A 47 16.91 2.29 -16.61
CA LEU A 47 16.69 3.30 -15.58
C LEU A 47 17.99 3.65 -14.82
N ILE A 48 18.98 2.77 -14.86
CA ILE A 48 20.32 3.01 -14.34
C ILE A 48 21.35 2.70 -15.41
N LYS A 49 22.45 3.47 -15.41
CA LYS A 49 23.52 3.34 -16.39
C LYS A 49 24.85 3.08 -15.66
N PRO A 50 25.67 2.12 -16.14
CA PRO A 50 26.97 1.86 -15.56
C PRO A 50 27.92 3.02 -15.83
N ILE A 51 28.80 3.29 -14.86
CA ILE A 51 29.97 4.18 -15.06
C ILE A 51 31.14 3.30 -15.50
N GLU A 52 31.77 3.65 -16.62
CA GLU A 52 32.84 2.87 -17.24
C GLU A 52 33.93 2.44 -16.24
N ASN A 53 34.33 1.17 -16.33
CA ASN A 53 35.38 0.56 -15.50
C ASN A 53 35.17 0.68 -13.99
N SER A 54 33.91 0.77 -13.53
CA SER A 54 33.57 0.89 -12.12
C SER A 54 32.36 0.05 -11.73
N ASN A 55 32.21 -0.25 -10.43
CA ASN A 55 31.02 -0.91 -9.88
C ASN A 55 29.92 0.10 -9.49
N PHE A 56 29.97 1.30 -10.05
CA PHE A 56 29.04 2.39 -9.75
C PHE A 56 28.09 2.63 -10.92
N PHE A 57 26.87 3.04 -10.58
CA PHE A 57 25.81 3.32 -11.52
C PHE A 57 25.23 4.69 -11.21
N TYR A 58 24.78 5.38 -12.25
CA TYR A 58 24.02 6.61 -12.10
C TYR A 58 22.58 6.39 -12.55
N ALA A 59 21.66 7.05 -11.86
CA ALA A 59 20.25 7.07 -12.21
C ALA A 59 20.03 7.96 -13.43
N VAL A 60 19.06 7.60 -14.28
CA VAL A 60 18.52 8.53 -15.27
C VAL A 60 17.75 9.66 -14.57
N ASP A 61 17.65 10.81 -15.24
CA ASP A 61 16.78 11.89 -14.76
C ASP A 61 15.33 11.38 -14.64
N ASP A 62 14.63 11.87 -13.62
CA ASP A 62 13.24 11.49 -13.29
C ASP A 62 13.06 9.96 -13.09
N LEU A 63 14.08 9.31 -12.50
CA LEU A 63 14.12 7.87 -12.23
C LEU A 63 12.81 7.36 -11.61
N GLU A 64 12.34 8.02 -10.55
CA GLU A 64 11.18 7.61 -9.79
C GLU A 64 9.91 7.62 -10.64
N GLU A 65 9.68 8.71 -11.37
CA GLU A 65 8.52 8.84 -12.27
C GLU A 65 8.56 7.76 -13.36
N LYS A 66 9.72 7.56 -14.00
CA LYS A 66 9.88 6.54 -15.04
C LYS A 66 9.71 5.13 -14.50
N TYR A 67 10.21 4.86 -13.29
CA TYR A 67 10.04 3.57 -12.62
C TYR A 67 8.57 3.25 -12.41
N TYR A 68 7.82 4.17 -11.79
CA TYR A 68 6.40 3.96 -11.51
C TYR A 68 5.55 3.93 -12.77
N LYS A 69 5.89 4.71 -13.80
CA LYS A 69 5.24 4.63 -15.11
C LYS A 69 5.40 3.25 -15.75
N LEU A 70 6.60 2.67 -15.72
CA LEU A 70 6.84 1.33 -16.27
C LEU A 70 6.10 0.25 -15.46
N LYS A 71 6.07 0.37 -14.14
CA LYS A 71 5.28 -0.53 -13.28
C LYS A 71 3.80 -0.44 -13.59
N TYR A 72 3.28 0.77 -13.79
CA TYR A 72 1.89 1.01 -14.19
C TYR A 72 1.57 0.35 -15.54
N GLU A 73 2.43 0.53 -16.55
CA GLU A 73 2.24 -0.08 -17.87
C GLU A 73 2.30 -1.61 -17.82
N GLN A 74 3.21 -2.18 -17.03
CA GLN A 74 3.27 -3.63 -16.78
C GLN A 74 1.99 -4.14 -16.13
N TYR A 75 1.52 -3.45 -15.09
CA TYR A 75 0.29 -3.82 -14.36
C TYR A 75 -0.93 -3.86 -15.27
N ILE A 76 -1.12 -2.82 -16.09
CA ILE A 76 -2.23 -2.74 -17.05
C ILE A 76 -2.18 -3.89 -18.05
N LYS A 77 -0.99 -4.20 -18.56
CA LYS A 77 -0.78 -5.27 -19.53
C LYS A 77 -1.12 -6.64 -18.93
N GLU A 78 -0.69 -6.90 -17.71
CA GLU A 78 -0.96 -8.15 -16.99
C GLU A 78 -2.45 -8.29 -16.62
N ASN A 79 -3.11 -7.18 -16.28
CA ASN A 79 -4.49 -7.12 -15.83
C ASN A 79 -5.48 -6.75 -16.95
N LYS A 80 -5.16 -7.05 -18.21
CA LYS A 80 -6.09 -6.93 -19.36
C LYS A 80 -6.74 -5.55 -19.51
N ASN A 81 -5.97 -4.47 -19.34
CA ASN A 81 -6.46 -3.09 -19.46
C ASN A 81 -7.58 -2.71 -18.46
N ILE A 82 -7.60 -3.32 -17.27
CA ILE A 82 -8.42 -2.79 -16.17
C ILE A 82 -7.93 -1.38 -15.82
N SER A 83 -8.87 -0.44 -15.69
CA SER A 83 -8.55 0.90 -15.18
C SER A 83 -8.18 0.80 -13.70
N ILE A 84 -6.96 1.21 -13.33
CA ILE A 84 -6.51 1.23 -11.92
C ILE A 84 -7.48 2.03 -11.06
N GLU A 85 -8.02 3.14 -11.57
CA GLU A 85 -9.01 3.94 -10.86
C GLU A 85 -10.27 3.13 -10.54
N SER A 86 -10.73 2.29 -11.48
CA SER A 86 -11.88 1.42 -11.24
C SER A 86 -11.59 0.35 -10.18
N GLU A 87 -10.36 -0.15 -10.12
CA GLU A 87 -9.95 -1.14 -9.13
C GLU A 87 -9.81 -0.54 -7.74
N ILE A 88 -9.18 0.63 -7.63
CA ILE A 88 -9.09 1.42 -6.40
C ILE A 88 -10.50 1.73 -5.89
N ASN A 89 -11.39 2.21 -6.76
CA ASN A 89 -12.79 2.48 -6.38
C ASN A 89 -13.52 1.22 -5.92
N THR A 90 -13.29 0.08 -6.59
CA THR A 90 -13.86 -1.21 -6.18
C THR A 90 -13.35 -1.61 -4.79
N PHE A 91 -12.06 -1.43 -4.52
CA PHE A 91 -11.47 -1.73 -3.22
C PHE A 91 -12.03 -0.81 -2.12
N ILE A 92 -12.09 0.49 -2.37
CA ILE A 92 -12.69 1.48 -1.45
C ILE A 92 -14.14 1.12 -1.14
N ASN A 93 -14.93 0.77 -2.16
CA ASN A 93 -16.33 0.39 -1.96
C ASN A 93 -16.48 -0.88 -1.12
N LYS A 94 -15.64 -1.89 -1.34
CA LYS A 94 -15.61 -3.10 -0.50
C LYS A 94 -15.25 -2.78 0.94
N LEU A 95 -14.27 -1.91 1.16
CA LEU A 95 -13.84 -1.50 2.49
C LEU A 95 -14.93 -0.72 3.23
N ASN A 96 -15.60 0.21 2.55
CA ASN A 96 -16.71 0.98 3.11
C ASN A 96 -17.86 0.04 3.50
N LYS A 97 -18.25 -0.86 2.60
CA LYS A 97 -19.32 -1.84 2.85
C LYS A 97 -18.97 -2.77 4.02
N TYR A 98 -17.71 -3.18 4.12
CA TYR A 98 -17.24 -3.98 5.26
C TYR A 98 -17.37 -3.20 6.57
N ASN A 99 -16.92 -1.94 6.60
CA ASN A 99 -17.02 -1.10 7.81
C ASN A 99 -18.47 -0.87 8.21
N GLU A 100 -19.35 -0.54 7.27
CA GLU A 100 -20.79 -0.39 7.54
C GLU A 100 -21.39 -1.66 8.14
N LEU A 101 -21.08 -2.82 7.55
CA LEU A 101 -21.57 -4.10 8.06
C LEU A 101 -21.02 -4.40 9.46
N LYS A 102 -19.73 -4.13 9.68
CA LYS A 102 -19.09 -4.29 10.99
C LYS A 102 -19.77 -3.41 12.03
N ASP A 103 -19.96 -2.13 11.74
CA ASP A 103 -20.58 -1.17 12.67
C ASP A 103 -22.02 -1.58 13.01
N CYS A 104 -22.79 -2.04 12.02
CA CYS A 104 -24.12 -2.60 12.26
C CYS A 104 -24.08 -3.84 13.16
N ALA A 105 -23.15 -4.78 12.91
CA ALA A 105 -22.99 -5.97 13.73
C ALA A 105 -22.61 -5.61 15.17
N GLU A 106 -21.69 -4.67 15.38
CA GLU A 106 -21.28 -4.22 16.71
C GLU A 106 -22.43 -3.55 17.47
N ALA A 107 -23.23 -2.72 16.78
CA ALA A 107 -24.42 -2.12 17.37
C ALA A 107 -25.46 -3.17 17.81
N LEU A 108 -25.69 -4.19 16.98
CA LEU A 108 -26.62 -5.28 17.30
C LEU A 108 -26.10 -6.13 18.47
N ILE A 109 -24.81 -6.50 18.47
CA ILE A 109 -24.17 -7.24 19.55
C ILE A 109 -24.30 -6.47 20.87
N GLY A 110 -24.04 -5.16 20.87
CA GLY A 110 -24.20 -4.31 22.05
C GLY A 110 -25.62 -4.32 22.58
N LYS A 111 -26.62 -4.24 21.70
CA LYS A 111 -28.04 -4.27 22.08
C LYS A 111 -28.47 -5.63 22.61
N ILE A 112 -28.00 -6.73 22.03
CA ILE A 112 -28.29 -8.09 22.51
C ILE A 112 -27.69 -8.29 23.89
N ALA A 113 -26.45 -7.86 24.11
CA ALA A 113 -25.77 -7.94 25.39
C ALA A 113 -26.55 -7.16 26.49
N GLU A 114 -27.00 -5.95 26.17
CA GLU A 114 -27.83 -5.11 27.05
C GLU A 114 -29.14 -5.80 27.44
N ILE A 115 -29.88 -6.35 26.46
CA ILE A 115 -31.16 -7.04 26.71
C ILE A 115 -30.99 -8.31 27.55
N ARG A 116 -29.91 -9.06 27.30
CA ARG A 116 -29.61 -10.32 28.00
C ARG A 116 -28.90 -10.12 29.34
N GLY A 117 -28.45 -8.90 29.65
CA GLY A 117 -27.69 -8.62 30.87
C GLY A 117 -26.34 -9.34 30.92
N CYS A 118 -25.71 -9.58 29.76
CA CYS A 118 -24.42 -10.26 29.64
C CYS A 118 -23.38 -9.34 28.98
N SER A 119 -22.13 -9.78 28.91
CA SER A 119 -21.06 -9.02 28.30
C SER A 119 -21.08 -9.15 26.76
N ILE A 120 -20.58 -8.11 26.08
CA ILE A 120 -20.38 -8.11 24.62
C ILE A 120 -19.48 -9.27 24.19
N LYS A 121 -18.50 -9.65 25.04
CA LYS A 121 -17.56 -10.73 24.75
C LYS A 121 -18.27 -12.09 24.66
N GLU A 122 -19.18 -12.38 25.58
CA GLU A 122 -19.97 -13.61 25.58
C GLU A 122 -20.83 -13.73 24.32
N ILE A 123 -21.45 -12.63 23.88
CA ILE A 123 -22.24 -12.61 22.63
C ILE A 123 -21.33 -12.77 21.40
N ARG A 124 -20.13 -12.19 21.38
CA ARG A 124 -19.16 -12.38 20.28
C ARG A 124 -18.71 -13.84 20.17
N GLU A 125 -18.42 -14.47 21.30
CA GLU A 125 -18.07 -15.90 21.37
C GLU A 125 -19.24 -16.79 20.91
N GLU A 126 -20.47 -16.51 21.36
CA GLU A 126 -21.69 -17.21 20.92
C GLU A 126 -21.92 -17.09 19.41
N MET A 127 -21.70 -15.91 18.84
CA MET A 127 -21.93 -15.61 17.43
C MET A 127 -20.73 -15.98 16.52
N GLY A 128 -19.63 -16.46 17.09
CA GLY A 128 -18.42 -16.81 16.35
C GLY A 128 -17.74 -15.64 15.65
N VAL A 129 -17.89 -14.41 16.17
CA VAL A 129 -17.34 -13.18 15.58
C VAL A 129 -16.02 -12.83 16.29
N PRO A 130 -14.86 -12.88 15.60
CA PRO A 130 -13.60 -12.46 16.20
C PRO A 130 -13.59 -10.95 16.53
N GLU A 131 -12.74 -10.55 17.47
CA GLU A 131 -12.53 -9.13 17.85
C GLU A 131 -11.98 -8.28 16.69
#